data_AF-A0A832K174-F1
#
_entry.id   AF-A0A832K174-F1
#
_cell.length_a   1.000
_cell.length_b   1.000
_cell.length_c   1.000
_cell.angle_alpha   90.00
_cell.angle_beta   90.00
_cell.angle_gamma   90.00
#
_symmetry.space_group_name_H-M   'P 1'
#
loop_
_entity.id
_entity.type
_entity.pdbx_description
1 polymer ?
#
loop_
_entity_poly.entity_id
_entity_poly.type
_entity_poly.pdbx_seq_one_letter_code
_entity_poly.pdbx_strand_id
1 'polypeptide(L)'
;MLLSVLREVLDYKYRAPRALLSTRSLIFKLALLVFSIVFSTTQAVIIVVVYAIALLLILLILGLWRSTIYIVISILALYASLMLGALLLHGDVVRVTRFILIAASTLPVLVLIASTTKPSTLRRILVLYLLFIVFNSVLREILDVVTVYKARGVGGLKYWLRVIVASITLSLSRSALLVDSLRSRGVEVE
;
A
#
# COMPACT_ATOMS: atom_id res chain seq x y z
N MET A 1 -5.03 10.78 7.22
CA MET A 1 -4.02 9.79 7.64
C MET A 1 -3.50 8.94 6.48
N LEU A 2 -4.36 8.35 5.65
CA LEU A 2 -3.91 7.60 4.45
C LEU A 2 -2.99 8.41 3.51
N LEU A 3 -3.31 9.69 3.31
CA LEU A 3 -2.56 10.58 2.44
C LEU A 3 -1.18 10.96 2.97
N SER A 4 -1.01 11.02 4.30
CA SER A 4 0.30 11.27 4.90
C SER A 4 1.21 10.06 4.82
N VAL A 5 0.66 8.84 4.81
CA VAL A 5 1.38 7.58 4.54
C VAL A 5 1.77 7.52 3.08
N LEU A 6 0.84 7.82 2.16
CA LEU A 6 1.12 7.84 0.72
C LEU A 6 2.23 8.83 0.37
N ARG A 7 2.19 10.04 0.92
CA ARG A 7 3.26 11.03 0.74
C ARG A 7 4.59 10.53 1.29
N GLU A 8 4.61 9.91 2.48
CA GLU A 8 5.84 9.36 3.07
C GLU A 8 6.43 8.22 2.22
N VAL A 9 5.61 7.30 1.73
CA VAL A 9 6.02 6.19 0.84
C VAL A 9 6.58 6.72 -0.47
N LEU A 10 5.95 7.75 -1.05
CA LEU A 10 6.44 8.39 -2.28
C LEU A 10 7.73 9.17 -2.05
N ASP A 11 7.85 9.93 -0.98
CA ASP A 11 9.04 10.71 -0.64
C ASP A 11 10.23 9.79 -0.32
N TYR A 12 9.98 8.67 0.37
CA TYR A 12 11.00 7.68 0.70
C TYR A 12 11.58 7.01 -0.55
N LYS A 13 10.75 6.80 -1.58
CA LYS A 13 11.20 6.21 -2.86
C LYS A 13 12.32 7.01 -3.53
N TYR A 14 12.35 8.34 -3.34
CA TYR A 14 13.41 9.21 -3.85
C TYR A 14 14.67 9.19 -2.97
N ARG A 15 14.54 8.81 -1.70
CA ARG A 15 15.62 8.77 -0.70
C ARG A 15 16.16 7.35 -0.44
N ALA A 16 15.52 6.32 -0.98
CA ALA A 16 15.85 4.93 -0.68
C ALA A 16 17.30 4.60 -1.09
N PRO A 17 18.05 3.88 -0.25
CA PRO A 17 19.43 3.52 -0.54
C PRO A 17 19.53 2.63 -1.80
N ARG A 18 20.54 2.90 -2.64
CA ARG A 18 20.72 2.25 -3.95
C ARG A 18 20.72 0.71 -3.90
N ALA A 19 21.20 0.13 -2.79
CA ALA A 19 21.20 -1.31 -2.55
C ALA A 19 19.78 -1.92 -2.56
N LEU A 20 18.80 -1.22 -1.98
CA LEU A 20 17.40 -1.67 -1.92
C LEU A 20 16.68 -1.50 -3.26
N LEU A 21 17.24 -0.76 -4.22
CA LEU A 21 16.61 -0.47 -5.52
C LEU A 21 17.03 -1.45 -6.63
N SER A 22 17.89 -2.44 -6.32
CA SER A 22 18.40 -3.42 -7.28
C SER A 22 17.37 -4.50 -7.65
N THR A 23 17.46 -5.05 -8.86
CA THR A 23 16.56 -6.14 -9.33
C THR A 23 16.67 -7.39 -8.47
N ARG A 24 17.85 -7.69 -7.91
CA ARG A 24 18.06 -8.82 -6.99
C ARG A 24 17.32 -8.60 -5.66
N SER A 25 17.19 -7.36 -5.19
CA SER A 25 16.41 -7.06 -3.98
C SER A 25 14.92 -7.29 -4.18
N LEU A 26 14.39 -7.12 -5.39
CA LEU A 26 12.98 -7.38 -5.69
C LEU A 26 12.63 -8.85 -5.49
N ILE A 27 13.50 -9.77 -5.94
CA ILE A 27 13.33 -11.21 -5.73
C ILE A 27 13.32 -11.53 -4.23
N PHE A 28 14.26 -10.95 -3.47
CA PHE A 28 14.31 -11.14 -2.02
C PHE A 28 13.05 -10.64 -1.32
N LYS A 29 12.52 -9.47 -1.72
CA LYS A 29 11.29 -8.91 -1.12
C LYS A 29 10.04 -9.73 -1.48
N LEU A 30 9.95 -10.22 -2.71
CA LEU A 30 8.86 -11.11 -3.12
C LEU A 30 8.94 -12.45 -2.37
N ALA A 31 10.14 -13.01 -2.24
CA ALA A 31 10.35 -14.19 -1.40
C ALA A 31 9.96 -13.92 0.05
N LEU A 32 10.28 -12.74 0.59
CA LEU A 32 9.91 -12.32 1.94
C LEU A 32 8.39 -12.13 2.09
N LEU A 33 7.67 -11.71 1.04
CA LEU A 33 6.21 -11.67 1.03
C LEU A 33 5.59 -13.07 1.08
N VAL A 34 6.06 -13.98 0.21
CA VAL A 34 5.60 -15.37 0.19
C VAL A 34 5.91 -16.04 1.54
N PHE A 35 7.12 -15.81 2.06
CA PHE A 35 7.52 -16.29 3.38
C PHE A 35 6.62 -15.72 4.47
N SER A 36 6.29 -14.42 4.45
CA SER A 36 5.40 -13.81 5.43
C SER A 36 3.99 -14.45 5.44
N ILE A 37 3.47 -14.88 4.29
CA ILE A 37 2.16 -15.56 4.20
C ILE A 37 2.26 -17.00 4.73
N VAL A 38 3.27 -17.76 4.28
CA VAL A 38 3.45 -19.17 4.66
C VAL A 38 3.83 -19.30 6.15
N PHE A 39 4.68 -18.41 6.64
CA PHE A 39 5.14 -18.41 8.03
C PHE A 39 3.98 -18.07 8.98
N SER A 40 3.17 -17.06 8.63
CA SER A 40 2.01 -16.67 9.44
C SER A 40 0.87 -17.68 9.46
N THR A 41 0.83 -18.62 8.49
CA THR A 41 -0.18 -19.68 8.44
C THR A 41 0.24 -20.96 9.13
N THR A 42 1.54 -21.25 9.19
CA THR A 42 2.08 -22.54 9.67
C THR A 42 2.61 -22.48 11.10
N GLN A 43 3.07 -21.32 11.58
CA GLN A 43 3.76 -21.19 12.85
C GLN A 43 2.84 -20.86 14.03
N ALA A 44 3.36 -21.08 15.24
CA ALA A 44 2.68 -20.70 16.47
C ALA A 44 2.49 -19.17 16.56
N VAL A 45 1.35 -18.74 17.13
CA VAL A 45 0.92 -17.34 17.23
C VAL A 45 2.02 -16.43 17.78
N ILE A 46 2.70 -16.86 18.85
CA ILE A 46 3.76 -16.07 19.52
C ILE A 46 4.90 -15.75 18.55
N ILE A 47 5.31 -16.73 17.73
CA ILE A 47 6.42 -16.58 16.79
C ILE A 47 6.04 -15.60 15.68
N VAL A 48 4.78 -15.65 15.20
CA VAL A 48 4.27 -14.73 14.18
C VAL A 48 4.17 -13.29 14.71
N VAL A 49 3.79 -13.12 15.98
CA VAL A 49 3.78 -11.79 16.63
C VAL A 49 5.18 -11.20 16.69
N VAL A 50 6.17 -11.98 17.14
CA VAL A 50 7.57 -11.53 17.20
C VAL A 50 8.08 -11.15 15.81
N TYR A 51 7.75 -11.95 14.79
CA TYR A 51 8.10 -11.66 13.40
C TYR A 51 7.45 -10.36 12.89
N ALA A 52 6.15 -10.15 13.17
CA ALA A 52 5.46 -8.93 12.77
C ALA A 52 6.07 -7.67 13.45
N ILE A 53 6.43 -7.77 14.73
CA ILE A 53 7.13 -6.68 15.45
C ILE A 53 8.48 -6.39 14.79
N ALA A 54 9.26 -7.42 14.45
CA ALA A 54 10.54 -7.24 13.77
C ALA A 54 10.37 -6.53 12.41
N LEU A 55 9.34 -6.85 11.63
CA LEU A 55 9.04 -6.17 10.37
C LEU A 55 8.64 -4.70 10.57
N LEU A 56 7.86 -4.38 11.61
CA LEU A 56 7.52 -3.01 11.96
C LEU A 56 8.75 -2.21 12.40
N LEU A 57 9.66 -2.83 13.15
CA LEU A 57 10.94 -2.22 13.53
C LEU A 57 11.82 -1.93 12.31
N ILE A 58 11.86 -2.83 11.32
CA ILE A 58 12.57 -2.58 10.06
C ILE A 58 11.99 -1.34 9.35
N LEU A 59 10.67 -1.20 9.27
CA LEU A 59 10.04 0.01 8.69
C LEU A 59 10.41 1.28 9.47
N LEU A 60 10.47 1.18 10.80
CA LEU A 60 10.84 2.28 11.69
C LEU A 60 12.28 2.74 11.43
N ILE A 61 13.22 1.79 11.36
CA ILE A 61 14.65 2.04 11.07
C ILE A 61 14.82 2.66 9.68
N LEU A 62 14.00 2.24 8.72
CA LEU A 62 13.96 2.83 7.38
C LEU A 62 13.37 4.26 7.38
N GLY A 63 12.81 4.76 8.50
CA GLY A 63 12.27 6.11 8.60
C GLY A 63 10.82 6.25 8.12
N LEU A 64 10.09 5.13 7.96
CA LEU A 64 8.68 5.08 7.54
C LEU A 64 7.72 5.13 8.75
N TRP A 65 7.91 6.12 9.63
CA TRP A 65 7.22 6.21 10.93
C TRP A 65 5.71 6.33 10.80
N ARG A 66 5.21 7.13 9.85
CA ARG A 66 3.75 7.33 9.67
C ARG A 66 3.10 6.07 9.13
N SER A 67 3.80 5.36 8.25
CA SER A 67 3.38 4.07 7.71
C SER A 67 3.28 3.02 8.80
N THR A 68 4.28 2.92 9.69
CA THR A 68 4.26 2.00 10.84
C THR A 68 3.08 2.29 11.77
N ILE A 69 2.89 3.56 12.16
CA ILE A 69 1.76 3.96 13.03
C ILE A 69 0.42 3.62 12.37
N TYR A 70 0.29 3.88 11.08
CA TYR A 70 -0.94 3.59 10.35
C TYR A 70 -1.23 2.09 10.27
N ILE A 71 -0.20 1.25 10.05
CA ILE A 71 -0.34 -0.21 10.07
C ILE A 71 -0.84 -0.67 11.44
N VAL A 72 -0.22 -0.22 12.53
CA VAL A 72 -0.62 -0.60 13.90
C VAL A 72 -2.07 -0.19 14.19
N ILE A 73 -2.45 1.06 13.91
CA ILE A 73 -3.82 1.54 14.11
C ILE A 73 -4.81 0.75 13.26
N SER A 74 -4.48 0.45 12.00
CA SER A 74 -5.36 -0.29 11.10
C SER A 74 -5.57 -1.73 11.56
N ILE A 75 -4.50 -2.40 12.03
CA ILE A 75 -4.57 -3.76 12.58
C ILE A 75 -5.41 -3.76 13.86
N LEU A 76 -5.23 -2.78 14.76
CA LEU A 76 -6.02 -2.67 15.98
C LEU A 76 -7.50 -2.42 15.69
N ALA A 77 -7.81 -1.52 14.76
CA ALA A 77 -9.18 -1.25 14.33
C ALA A 77 -9.84 -2.48 13.70
N LEU A 78 -9.09 -3.20 12.85
CA LEU A 78 -9.53 -4.46 12.23
C LEU A 78 -9.73 -5.57 13.29
N TYR A 79 -8.85 -5.64 14.29
CA TYR A 79 -8.99 -6.58 15.39
C TYR A 79 -10.23 -6.29 16.22
N ALA A 80 -10.45 -5.05 16.61
CA ALA A 80 -11.63 -4.65 17.37
C ALA A 80 -12.93 -4.97 16.61
N SER A 81 -12.99 -4.63 15.31
CA SER A 81 -14.20 -4.87 14.50
C SER A 81 -14.48 -6.35 14.26
N LEU A 82 -13.46 -7.14 13.91
CA LEU A 82 -13.62 -8.56 13.65
C LEU A 82 -13.86 -9.37 14.94
N MET A 83 -13.25 -8.98 16.07
CA MET A 83 -13.53 -9.61 17.36
C MET A 83 -14.94 -9.32 17.84
N LEU A 84 -15.41 -8.07 17.73
CA LEU A 84 -16.80 -7.74 18.04
C LEU A 84 -17.76 -8.54 17.15
N GLY A 85 -17.48 -8.64 15.85
CA GLY A 85 -18.25 -9.47 14.93
C GLY A 85 -18.27 -10.95 15.32
N ALA A 86 -17.12 -11.52 15.68
CA ALA A 86 -17.01 -12.91 16.10
C ALA A 86 -17.74 -13.18 17.43
N LEU A 87 -17.67 -12.27 18.39
CA LEU A 87 -18.37 -12.42 19.67
C LEU A 87 -19.90 -12.32 19.50
N LEU A 88 -20.38 -11.40 18.66
CA LEU A 88 -21.82 -11.22 18.41
C LEU A 88 -22.43 -12.36 17.59
N LEU A 89 -21.69 -12.90 16.62
CA LEU A 89 -22.16 -13.93 15.70
C LEU A 89 -21.73 -15.35 16.09
N HIS A 90 -21.17 -15.56 17.29
CA HIS A 90 -20.62 -16.83 17.76
C HIS A 90 -19.60 -17.44 16.76
N GLY A 91 -18.79 -16.59 16.16
CA GLY A 91 -17.76 -16.96 15.18
C GLY A 91 -16.49 -17.50 15.81
N ASP A 92 -15.65 -18.11 14.97
CA ASP A 92 -14.38 -18.72 15.37
C ASP A 92 -13.29 -17.64 15.62
N VAL A 93 -13.04 -17.35 16.90
CA VAL A 93 -12.03 -16.41 17.39
C VAL A 93 -10.61 -16.78 16.93
N VAL A 94 -10.32 -18.08 16.76
CA VAL A 94 -9.00 -18.56 16.32
C VAL A 94 -8.75 -18.21 14.86
N ARG A 95 -9.78 -18.27 14.01
CA ARG A 95 -9.67 -17.84 12.61
C ARG A 95 -9.48 -16.33 12.49
N VAL A 96 -10.19 -15.55 13.30
CA VAL A 96 -10.05 -14.09 13.31
C VAL A 96 -8.65 -13.68 13.74
N THR A 97 -8.12 -14.24 14.82
CA THR A 97 -6.73 -13.97 15.26
C THR A 97 -5.70 -14.35 14.20
N ARG A 98 -5.83 -15.52 13.56
CA ARG A 98 -4.92 -15.94 12.47
C ARG A 98 -4.98 -15.01 11.27
N PHE A 99 -6.18 -14.60 10.85
CA PHE A 99 -6.34 -13.64 9.75
C PHE A 99 -5.64 -12.31 10.05
N ILE A 100 -5.78 -11.82 11.27
CA ILE A 100 -5.16 -10.56 11.71
C ILE A 100 -3.64 -10.68 11.77
N LEU A 101 -3.11 -11.82 12.20
CA LEU A 101 -1.67 -12.08 12.20
C LEU A 101 -1.08 -12.11 10.78
N ILE A 102 -1.79 -12.71 9.82
CA ILE A 102 -1.41 -12.68 8.41
C ILE A 102 -1.40 -11.24 7.90
N ALA A 103 -2.43 -10.44 8.23
CA ALA A 103 -2.46 -9.03 7.85
C ALA A 103 -1.30 -8.25 8.49
N ALA A 104 -1.00 -8.52 9.77
CA ALA A 104 0.06 -7.87 10.52
C ALA A 104 1.47 -8.16 9.98
N SER A 105 1.70 -9.36 9.46
CA SER A 105 2.98 -9.74 8.86
C SER A 105 3.11 -9.30 7.40
N THR A 106 2.02 -9.21 6.64
CA THR A 106 2.06 -8.93 5.20
C THR A 106 2.04 -7.45 4.85
N LEU A 107 1.28 -6.64 5.60
CA LEU A 107 1.18 -5.19 5.37
C LEU A 107 2.54 -4.47 5.44
N PRO A 108 3.42 -4.75 6.43
CA PRO A 108 4.74 -4.13 6.48
C PRO A 108 5.60 -4.46 5.26
N VAL A 109 5.53 -5.71 4.79
CA VAL A 109 6.29 -6.18 3.63
C VAL A 109 5.80 -5.51 2.35
N LEU A 110 4.48 -5.34 2.20
CA LEU A 110 3.90 -4.61 1.07
C LEU A 110 4.33 -3.15 1.06
N VAL A 111 4.33 -2.46 2.21
CA VAL A 111 4.84 -1.09 2.33
C VAL A 111 6.33 -1.03 1.99
N LEU A 112 7.12 -2.02 2.42
CA LEU A 112 8.53 -2.12 2.08
C LEU A 112 8.73 -2.29 0.57
N ILE A 113 7.98 -3.17 -0.08
CA ILE A 113 8.01 -3.36 -1.54
C ILE A 113 7.63 -2.07 -2.26
N ALA A 114 6.51 -1.45 -1.89
CA ALA A 114 5.99 -0.26 -2.55
C ALA A 114 6.95 0.95 -2.44
N SER A 115 7.54 1.14 -1.27
CA SER A 115 8.45 2.25 -0.98
C SER A 115 9.84 2.08 -1.61
N THR A 116 10.31 0.84 -1.79
CA THR A 116 11.69 0.57 -2.24
C THR A 116 11.82 0.00 -3.65
N THR A 117 10.71 -0.19 -4.38
CA THR A 117 10.74 -0.72 -5.75
C THR A 117 10.63 0.40 -6.79
N LYS A 118 11.63 0.50 -7.67
CA LYS A 118 11.60 1.45 -8.79
C LYS A 118 10.57 1.01 -9.84
N PRO A 119 9.85 1.96 -10.48
CA PRO A 119 8.92 1.62 -11.56
C PRO A 119 9.67 0.97 -12.73
N SER A 120 10.90 1.40 -13.01
CA SER A 120 11.72 0.86 -14.11
C SER A 120 12.01 -0.64 -14.00
N THR A 121 12.00 -1.21 -12.79
CA THR A 121 12.22 -2.65 -12.58
C THR A 121 10.98 -3.47 -12.97
N LEU A 122 9.79 -2.88 -12.88
CA LEU A 122 8.51 -3.48 -13.31
C LEU A 122 8.31 -3.45 -14.83
N ARG A 123 9.19 -2.76 -15.59
CA ARG A 123 9.10 -2.62 -17.05
C ARG A 123 9.05 -3.95 -17.81
N ARG A 124 9.51 -5.05 -17.21
CA ARG A 124 9.44 -6.41 -17.78
C ARG A 124 8.01 -6.94 -17.89
N ILE A 125 7.07 -6.42 -17.09
CA ILE A 125 5.65 -6.74 -17.20
C ILE A 125 4.92 -5.44 -17.53
N LEU A 126 4.73 -5.19 -18.83
CA LEU A 126 4.32 -3.89 -19.36
C LEU A 126 2.98 -3.40 -18.77
N VAL A 127 2.04 -4.32 -18.53
CA VAL A 127 0.74 -4.04 -17.87
C VAL A 127 0.94 -3.53 -16.44
N LEU A 128 1.74 -4.24 -15.63
CA LEU A 128 2.05 -3.85 -14.26
C LEU A 128 2.81 -2.52 -14.21
N TYR A 129 3.71 -2.29 -15.17
CA TYR A 129 4.43 -1.03 -15.29
C TYR A 129 3.53 0.16 -15.61
N LEU A 130 2.65 0.02 -16.60
CA LEU A 130 1.68 1.05 -16.98
C LEU A 130 0.70 1.32 -15.83
N LEU A 131 0.15 0.27 -15.23
CA LEU A 131 -0.75 0.38 -14.09
C LEU A 131 -0.07 1.09 -12.92
N PHE A 132 1.20 0.75 -12.63
CA PHE A 132 1.95 1.39 -11.56
C PHE A 132 2.27 2.86 -11.85
N ILE A 133 2.56 3.23 -13.10
CA ILE A 133 2.80 4.64 -13.49
C ILE A 133 1.52 5.45 -13.38
N VAL A 134 0.42 4.97 -13.96
CA VAL A 134 -0.88 5.64 -13.91
C VAL A 134 -1.29 5.79 -12.45
N PHE A 135 -1.19 4.72 -11.67
CA PHE A 135 -1.51 4.74 -10.24
C PHE A 135 -0.68 5.79 -9.50
N ASN A 136 0.64 5.82 -9.69
CA ASN A 136 1.52 6.79 -9.04
C ASN A 136 1.23 8.24 -9.45
N SER A 137 0.92 8.48 -10.73
CA SER A 137 0.54 9.81 -11.24
C SER A 137 -0.77 10.28 -10.62
N VAL A 138 -1.79 9.42 -10.66
CA VAL A 138 -3.12 9.69 -10.08
C VAL A 138 -3.00 9.94 -8.57
N LEU A 139 -2.17 9.15 -7.88
CA LEU A 139 -1.94 9.31 -6.45
C LEU A 139 -1.37 10.69 -6.09
N ARG A 140 -0.45 11.21 -6.91
CA ARG A 140 0.14 12.54 -6.72
C ARG A 140 -0.89 13.63 -6.97
N GLU A 141 -1.68 13.52 -8.03
CA GLU A 141 -2.79 14.47 -8.30
C GLU A 141 -3.85 14.43 -7.20
N ILE A 142 -4.19 13.26 -6.66
CA ILE A 142 -5.13 13.15 -5.52
C ILE A 142 -4.56 13.87 -4.29
N LEU A 143 -3.25 13.76 -4.03
CA LEU A 143 -2.62 14.51 -2.93
C LEU A 143 -2.72 16.02 -3.14
N ASP A 144 -2.55 16.51 -4.37
CA ASP A 144 -2.69 17.93 -4.70
C ASP A 144 -4.16 18.39 -4.58
N VAL A 145 -5.11 17.60 -5.05
CA VAL A 145 -6.55 17.89 -4.89
C VAL A 145 -6.93 17.96 -3.42
N VAL A 146 -6.40 17.05 -2.60
CA VAL A 146 -6.62 17.05 -1.16
C VAL A 146 -6.03 18.29 -0.52
N THR A 147 -4.78 18.68 -0.84
CA THR A 147 -4.18 19.87 -0.24
C THR A 147 -4.98 21.12 -0.59
N VAL A 148 -5.48 21.22 -1.82
CA VAL A 148 -6.38 22.30 -2.27
C VAL A 148 -7.71 22.29 -1.50
N TYR A 149 -8.38 21.15 -1.36
CA TYR A 149 -9.65 21.10 -0.61
C TYR A 149 -9.47 21.38 0.87
N LYS A 150 -8.36 20.95 1.46
CA LYS A 150 -8.01 21.25 2.85
C LYS A 150 -7.71 22.74 3.03
N ALA A 151 -7.02 23.38 2.09
CA ALA A 151 -6.78 24.82 2.08
C ALA A 151 -8.08 25.64 1.94
N ARG A 152 -9.10 25.08 1.26
CA ARG A 152 -10.45 25.65 1.15
C ARG A 152 -11.33 25.40 2.38
N GLY A 153 -10.81 24.78 3.45
CA GLY A 153 -11.57 24.51 4.68
C GLY A 153 -12.69 23.49 4.54
N VAL A 154 -12.73 22.72 3.45
CA VAL A 154 -13.79 21.72 3.22
C VAL A 154 -13.52 20.50 4.12
N GLY A 155 -14.46 20.18 5.00
CA GLY A 155 -14.34 19.07 5.96
C GLY A 155 -15.47 18.02 5.86
N GLY A 156 -15.35 16.97 6.67
CA GLY A 156 -16.38 15.95 6.86
C GLY A 156 -16.57 14.98 5.70
N LEU A 157 -17.77 14.41 5.60
CA LEU A 157 -18.10 13.35 4.63
C LEU A 157 -18.14 13.88 3.18
N LYS A 158 -18.58 15.14 3.01
CA LYS A 158 -18.59 15.86 1.72
C LYS A 158 -17.20 16.06 1.14
N TYR A 159 -16.21 16.26 2.02
CA TYR A 159 -14.79 16.33 1.62
C TYR A 159 -14.33 15.00 1.02
N TRP A 160 -14.56 13.89 1.71
CA TRP A 160 -14.15 12.56 1.24
C TRP A 160 -14.86 12.16 -0.05
N LEU A 161 -16.17 12.46 -0.16
CA LEU A 161 -16.93 12.21 -1.39
C LEU A 161 -16.34 12.97 -2.59
N ARG A 162 -15.99 14.26 -2.41
CA ARG A 162 -15.36 15.07 -3.46
C ARG A 162 -13.98 14.56 -3.84
N VAL A 163 -13.18 14.11 -2.88
CA VAL A 163 -11.87 13.51 -3.15
C VAL A 163 -12.05 12.22 -3.95
N ILE A 164 -13.00 11.35 -3.60
CA ILE A 164 -13.27 10.10 -4.34
C ILE A 164 -13.73 10.40 -5.76
N VAL A 165 -14.70 11.30 -5.94
CA VAL A 165 -15.21 11.68 -7.27
C VAL A 165 -14.08 12.26 -8.12
N ALA A 166 -13.28 13.18 -7.56
CA ALA A 166 -12.12 13.74 -8.25
C ALA A 166 -11.08 12.66 -8.60
N SER A 167 -10.86 11.69 -7.72
CA SER A 167 -9.93 10.57 -7.96
C SER A 167 -10.38 9.72 -9.14
N ILE A 168 -11.68 9.42 -9.23
CA ILE A 168 -12.26 8.62 -10.32
C ILE A 168 -12.16 9.40 -11.64
N THR A 169 -12.53 10.67 -11.66
CA THR A 169 -12.48 11.49 -12.89
C THR A 169 -11.04 11.70 -13.37
N LEU A 170 -10.08 11.89 -12.46
CA LEU A 170 -8.65 11.95 -12.77
C LEU A 170 -8.12 10.63 -13.31
N SER A 171 -8.50 9.50 -12.72
CA SER A 171 -8.09 8.18 -13.20
C SER A 171 -8.60 7.90 -14.61
N LEU A 172 -9.88 8.23 -14.88
CA LEU A 172 -10.48 8.04 -16.20
C LEU A 172 -9.82 8.94 -17.25
N SER A 173 -9.62 10.22 -16.95
CA SER A 173 -8.97 11.14 -17.90
C SER A 173 -7.52 10.75 -18.19
N ARG A 174 -6.77 10.29 -17.19
CA ARG A 174 -5.40 9.79 -17.36
C ARG A 174 -5.35 8.50 -18.18
N SER A 175 -6.30 7.59 -17.98
CA SER A 175 -6.38 6.37 -18.79
C SER A 175 -6.67 6.69 -20.27
N ALA A 176 -7.58 7.63 -20.54
CA ALA A 176 -7.89 8.08 -21.90
C ALA A 176 -6.67 8.71 -22.59
N LEU A 177 -5.98 9.65 -21.90
CA LEU A 177 -4.75 10.27 -22.42
C LEU A 177 -3.63 9.26 -22.67
N LEU A 178 -3.55 8.21 -21.84
CA LEU A 178 -2.56 7.14 -22.02
C LEU A 178 -2.88 6.31 -23.27
N VAL A 179 -4.15 5.96 -23.47
CA VAL A 179 -4.62 5.25 -24.67
C VAL A 179 -4.35 6.09 -25.92
N ASP A 180 -4.68 7.38 -25.91
CA ASP A 180 -4.41 8.30 -27.03
C ASP A 180 -2.90 8.44 -27.31
N SER A 181 -2.09 8.51 -26.25
CA SER A 181 -0.63 8.53 -26.37
C SER A 181 -0.04 7.22 -26.90
N LEU A 182 -0.67 6.07 -26.65
CA LEU A 182 -0.23 4.77 -27.16
C LEU A 182 -0.65 4.59 -28.62
N ARG A 183 -1.89 4.99 -28.96
CA ARG A 183 -2.40 5.00 -30.34
C ARG A 183 -1.58 5.89 -31.27
N SER A 184 -1.24 7.10 -30.83
CA SER A 184 -0.35 8.02 -31.57
C SER A 184 1.07 7.50 -31.77
N ARG A 185 1.49 6.47 -31.02
CA ARG A 185 2.77 5.77 -31.18
C ARG A 185 2.64 4.46 -31.98
N GLY A 186 1.48 4.20 -32.58
CA GLY A 186 1.22 2.99 -33.37
C GLY A 186 1.02 1.73 -32.54
N VAL A 187 0.74 1.86 -31.23
CA VAL A 187 0.37 0.71 -30.38
C VAL A 187 -1.14 0.57 -30.41
N GLU A 188 -1.63 -0.51 -31.02
CA GLU A 188 -3.04 -0.88 -30.96
C GLU A 188 -3.38 -1.35 -29.54
N VAL A 189 -4.28 -0.62 -28.89
CA VAL A 189 -4.81 -0.96 -27.57
C VAL A 189 -6.26 -1.40 -27.79
N GLU A 190 -6.49 -2.71 -27.77
CA GLU A 190 -7.83 -3.33 -27.73
C GLU A 190 -8.40 -3.31 -26.31
#